data_AF-S3C3Y1-F1
#
_entry.id   AF-S3C3Y1-F1
#
_cell.length_a   1.000
_cell.length_b   1.000
_cell.length_c   1.000
_cell.angle_alpha   90.00
_cell.angle_beta   90.00
_cell.angle_gamma   90.00
#
_symmetry.space_group_name_H-M   'P 1'
#
loop_
_entity.id
_entity.type
_entity.pdbx_description
1 polymer ?
#
loop_
_entity_poly.entity_id
_entity_poly.type
_entity_poly.pdbx_seq_one_letter_code
_entity_poly.pdbx_strand_id
1 'polypeptide(L)' 'MRVRNIRLLLEAGLTLEDVRFFAGCLDGDIATAPPSPQGLRIAEERLAVLEARIAAQTEIRDRLRAALRHASRSRPAA' A
#
# COMPACT_ATOMS: atom_id res chain seq x y z
N MET A 1 -13.87 -19.78 3.64
CA MET A 1 -12.88 -19.46 2.58
C MET A 1 -12.99 -18.02 2.09
N ARG A 2 -14.12 -17.59 1.53
CA ARG A 2 -14.34 -16.21 1.03
C ARG A 2 -13.88 -15.08 1.96
N VAL A 3 -14.36 -15.03 3.21
CA VAL A 3 -13.99 -13.97 4.17
C VAL A 3 -12.49 -13.94 4.46
N ARG A 4 -11.84 -15.11 4.57
CA ARG A 4 -10.39 -15.22 4.76
C ARG A 4 -9.64 -14.65 3.57
N ASN A 5 -10.05 -15.00 2.35
CA ASN A 5 -9.46 -14.51 1.12
C ASN A 5 -9.63 -12.98 0.95
N ILE A 6 -10.80 -12.44 1.32
CA ILE A 6 -11.02 -11.00 1.33
C ILE A 6 -10.05 -10.32 2.32
N ARG A 7 -9.91 -10.84 3.54
CA ARG A 7 -8.97 -10.29 4.54
C ARG A 7 -7.54 -10.29 4.02
N LEU A 8 -7.09 -11.38 3.40
CA LEU A 8 -5.76 -11.48 2.80
C LEU A 8 -5.50 -10.35 1.78
N LEU A 9 -6.44 -10.11 0.86
CA LEU A 9 -6.30 -9.08 -0.17
C LEU A 9 -6.30 -7.67 0.44
N LEU A 10 -7.15 -7.42 1.44
CA LEU A 10 -7.20 -6.13 2.13
C LEU A 10 -5.93 -5.88 2.96
N GLU A 11 -5.39 -6.90 3.61
CA GLU A 11 -4.10 -6.82 4.33
C GLU A 11 -2.93 -6.53 3.39
N ALA A 12 -3.00 -7.03 2.15
CA ALA A 12 -2.03 -6.70 1.08
C ALA A 12 -2.20 -5.27 0.52
N GLY A 13 -3.20 -4.51 0.98
CA GLY A 13 -3.40 -3.11 0.61
C GLY A 13 -4.33 -2.89 -0.57
N LEU A 14 -4.97 -3.94 -1.10
CA LEU A 14 -6.06 -3.80 -2.07
C LEU A 14 -7.27 -3.13 -1.42
N THR A 15 -8.06 -2.42 -2.21
CA THR A 15 -9.30 -1.80 -1.75
C THR A 15 -10.48 -2.76 -1.88
N LEU A 16 -11.61 -2.44 -1.22
CA LEU A 16 -12.86 -3.17 -1.43
C LEU A 16 -13.33 -3.14 -2.89
N GLU A 17 -12.97 -2.10 -3.64
CA GLU A 17 -13.24 -2.02 -5.08
C GLU A 17 -12.43 -3.03 -5.87
N ASP A 18 -11.12 -3.09 -5.62
CA ASP A 18 -10.24 -4.07 -6.22
C ASP A 18 -10.73 -5.50 -5.92
N VAL A 19 -11.09 -5.78 -4.66
CA VAL A 19 -11.59 -7.09 -4.22
C VAL A 19 -12.85 -7.55 -4.98
N ARG A 20 -13.72 -6.64 -5.43
CA ARG A 20 -14.90 -7.02 -6.24
C ARG A 20 -14.52 -7.69 -7.55
N PHE A 21 -13.38 -7.33 -8.14
CA PHE A 21 -12.88 -7.98 -9.36
C PHE A 21 -12.44 -9.43 -9.14
N PHE A 22 -12.16 -9.81 -7.88
CA PHE A 22 -11.81 -11.17 -7.50
C PHE A 22 -13.03 -12.02 -7.15
N ALA A 23 -14.26 -11.48 -7.20
CA ALA A 23 -15.46 -12.14 -6.67
C ALA A 23 -15.68 -13.59 -7.17
N GLY A 24 -15.29 -13.88 -8.42
CA GLY A 24 -15.38 -15.22 -9.02
C GLY A 24 -14.29 -16.21 -8.57
N CYS A 25 -13.16 -15.73 -8.06
CA CYS A 25 -12.08 -16.59 -7.52
C CYS A 25 -12.05 -16.62 -5.98
N LEU A 26 -12.85 -15.79 -5.30
CA LEU A 26 -12.90 -15.73 -3.84
C LEU A 26 -13.39 -17.02 -3.17
N ASP A 27 -14.14 -17.86 -3.88
CA ASP A 27 -14.69 -19.11 -3.37
C ASP A 27 -13.73 -20.31 -3.54
N GLY A 28 -12.67 -20.14 -4.34
CA GLY A 28 -11.56 -21.09 -4.46
C GLY A 28 -10.42 -20.81 -3.48
N ASP A 29 -9.38 -21.64 -3.52
CA ASP A 29 -8.15 -21.37 -2.76
C ASP A 29 -7.23 -20.44 -3.55
N ILE A 30 -7.31 -19.14 -3.24
CA ILE A 30 -6.47 -18.10 -3.85
C ILE A 30 -4.98 -18.31 -3.54
N ALA A 31 -4.65 -19.01 -2.45
CA ALA A 31 -3.25 -19.21 -2.07
C ALA A 31 -2.54 -20.27 -2.94
N THR A 32 -3.29 -21.16 -3.59
CA THR A 32 -2.74 -22.29 -4.34
C THR A 32 -3.04 -22.25 -5.84
N ALA A 33 -4.04 -21.47 -6.27
CA ALA A 33 -4.33 -21.26 -7.68
C ALA A 33 -3.40 -20.20 -8.31
N PRO A 34 -2.93 -20.37 -9.56
CA PRO A 34 -2.18 -19.33 -10.25
C PRO A 34 -3.03 -18.06 -10.40
N PRO A 35 -2.45 -16.86 -10.21
CA PRO A 35 -3.19 -15.61 -10.31
C PRO A 35 -3.67 -15.37 -11.74
N SER A 36 -4.85 -14.79 -11.89
CA SER A 36 -5.34 -14.37 -13.20
C SER A 36 -4.53 -13.15 -13.71
N PRO A 37 -4.31 -13.00 -15.03
CA PRO A 37 -3.62 -11.84 -15.59
C PRO A 37 -4.28 -10.51 -15.18
N GLN A 38 -5.61 -10.48 -15.10
CA GLN A 38 -6.36 -9.30 -14.65
C GLN A 38 -6.11 -8.99 -13.17
N GLY A 39 -6.09 -10.00 -12.31
CA GLY A 39 -5.82 -9.83 -10.88
C GLY A 39 -4.41 -9.30 -10.63
N LEU A 40 -3.43 -9.78 -11.41
CA LEU A 40 -2.05 -9.28 -11.36
C LEU A 40 -1.97 -7.80 -11.75
N ARG A 41 -2.59 -7.41 -12.86
CA ARG A 41 -2.64 -6.00 -13.29
C ARG A 41 -3.23 -5.08 -12.22
N ILE A 42 -4.33 -5.48 -11.58
CA ILE A 42 -4.95 -4.70 -10.49
C ILE A 42 -3.99 -4.56 -9.30
N ALA A 43 -3.28 -5.63 -8.94
CA ALA A 43 -2.30 -5.59 -7.85
C ALA A 43 -1.10 -4.68 -8.19
N GLU A 44 -0.61 -4.71 -9.44
CA GLU A 44 0.47 -3.84 -9.93
C GLU A 44 0.06 -2.36 -9.94
N GLU A 45 -1.14 -2.05 -10.43
CA GLU A 45 -1.71 -0.69 -10.38
C GLU A 45 -1.82 -0.19 -8.94
N ARG A 46 -2.26 -1.08 -8.03
CA ARG A 46 -2.36 -0.73 -6.61
C ARG A 46 -0.99 -0.49 -5.98
N LEU A 47 0.00 -1.31 -6.33
CA LEU A 47 1.38 -1.16 -5.86
C LEU A 47 1.96 0.19 -6.29
N ALA A 48 1.80 0.57 -7.56
CA ALA A 48 2.29 1.86 -8.08
C ALA A 48 1.70 3.07 -7.31
N VAL A 49 0.41 3.00 -6.95
CA VAL A 49 -0.23 4.04 -6.12
C VAL A 49 0.39 4.11 -4.72
N LEU A 50 0.67 2.96 -4.10
CA LEU A 50 1.31 2.90 -2.78
C LEU A 50 2.74 3.44 -2.83
N GLU A 51 3.52 3.06 -3.84
CA GLU A 51 4.89 3.56 -4.06
C GLU A 51 4.93 5.07 -4.23
N ALA A 52 4.03 5.64 -5.04
CA ALA A 52 3.92 7.08 -5.22
C ALA A 52 3.61 7.81 -3.89
N ARG A 53 2.71 7.25 -3.07
CA ARG A 53 2.38 7.81 -1.75
C ARG A 53 3.56 7.73 -0.77
N ILE A 54 4.27 6.60 -0.75
CA ILE A 54 5.45 6.41 0.09
C ILE A 54 6.56 7.40 -0.28
N ALA A 55 6.78 7.62 -1.59
CA ALA A 55 7.75 8.60 -2.07
C ALA A 55 7.39 10.02 -1.61
N ALA A 56 6.15 10.45 -1.84
CA ALA A 56 5.69 11.77 -1.41
C ALA A 56 5.77 11.97 0.11
N GLN A 57 5.39 10.97 0.90
CA GLN A 57 5.49 11.01 2.36
C GLN A 57 6.96 11.04 2.83
N THR A 58 7.83 10.31 2.15
CA THR A 58 9.28 10.30 2.41
C THR A 58 9.87 11.70 2.19
N GLU A 59 9.53 12.37 1.08
CA GLU A 59 9.97 13.74 0.82
C GLU A 59 9.50 14.73 1.89
N ILE A 60 8.23 14.64 2.31
CA ILE A 60 7.68 15.49 3.37
C ILE A 60 8.42 15.25 4.70
N ARG A 61 8.62 13.98 5.07
CA ARG A 61 9.35 13.60 6.28
C ARG A 61 10.77 14.16 6.27
N ASP A 62 11.46 14.09 5.13
CA ASP A 62 12.85 14.52 5.04
C ASP A 62 12.98 16.05 5.04
N ARG A 63 12.02 16.76 4.44
CA ARG A 63 11.88 18.23 4.62
C ARG A 63 11.64 18.61 6.07
N LEU A 64 10.74 17.91 6.77
CA LEU A 64 10.46 18.16 8.18
C LEU A 64 11.71 17.92 9.05
N ARG A 65 12.43 16.83 8.81
CA ARG A 65 13.70 16.54 9.50
C ARG A 65 14.74 17.65 9.27
N ALA A 66 14.84 18.17 8.05
CA ALA A 66 15.75 19.28 7.75
C ALA A 66 15.38 20.56 8.51
N ALA A 67 14.10 20.92 8.53
CA ALA A 67 13.60 22.08 9.28
C ALA A 67 13.88 21.95 10.78
N LEU A 68 13.63 20.77 11.37
CA LEU A 68 13.92 20.50 12.78
C LEU A 68 15.42 20.61 13.11
N ARG A 69 16.30 20.08 12.25
CA ARG A 69 17.75 20.22 12.42
C ARG A 69 18.23 21.66 12.32
N HIS A 70 17.61 22.47 11.47
CA HIS A 70 17.93 23.88 11.37
C HIS A 70 17.51 24.63 12.63
N ALA A 71 16.26 24.43 13.06
CA ALA A 71 15.71 25.06 14.27
C ALA A 71 16.47 24.68 15.55
N SER A 72 16.95 23.43 15.65
CA SER A 72 17.72 23.00 16.83
C SER A 72 19.11 23.63 16.89
N ARG A 73 19.75 23.91 15.73
CA ARG A 73 21.06 24.58 15.67
C ARG A 73 20.97 26.09 15.88
N SER A 74 19.85 26.70 15.51
CA SER A 74 19.61 28.14 15.68
C SER A 74 19.15 28.51 17.10
N ARG A 75 18.85 27.53 17.96
CA ARG A 75 18.52 27.79 19.37
C ARG A 75 19.82 28.15 20.11
N PRO A 76 19.96 29.37 20.67
CA PRO A 76 21.14 29.71 21.45
C PRO A 76 21.22 28.81 22.68
N ALA A 77 22.44 28.41 23.05
CA ALA A 77 22.70 27.75 24.32
C ALA A 77 22.21 28.68 25.44
N ALA A 78 21.26 28.21 26.24
CA ALA A 78 20.83 28.87 27.46
C ALA A 78 21.87 28.62 28.56
#